data_AF-A0A1I0BFF8-F1
#
_entry.id   AF-A0A1I0BFF8-F1
#
_cell.length_a   1.000
_cell.length_b   1.000
_cell.length_c   1.000
_cell.angle_alpha   90.00
_cell.angle_beta   90.00
_cell.angle_gamma   90.00
#
_symmetry.space_group_name_H-M   'P 1'
#
loop_
_entity.id
_entity.type
_entity.pdbx_description
1 polymer ?
#
loop_
_entity_poly.entity_id
_entity_poly.type
_entity_poly.pdbx_seq_one_letter_code
_entity_poly.pdbx_strand_id
1 'polypeptide(L)'
;MLRKTPLRAKTGLKTYKPLQAKTGLKSNSSLRAKQSLRDSYAAKIKSGEKSKPKVSNKAYKPSYKYFSVFTDDLNTCLITGDTKEAGAAIEIHHIFGAANKANSEKYGFIMPVRNDWHKLESYSLHQDIELKNYWKRKCQTYWLENIGTKEEFIKVFGKWW
;
A
#
# COMPACT_ATOMS: atom_id res chain seq x y z
N MET A 1 27.07 40.10 -68.59
CA MET A 1 28.43 39.53 -68.40
C MET A 1 28.47 38.79 -67.07
N LEU A 2 28.48 37.46 -67.12
CA LEU A 2 28.64 36.58 -65.95
C LEU A 2 30.10 36.61 -65.49
N ARG A 3 30.38 36.98 -64.23
CA ARG A 3 31.64 36.68 -63.56
C ARG A 3 31.37 35.60 -62.52
N LYS A 4 31.81 34.39 -62.83
CA LYS A 4 31.84 33.24 -61.92
C LYS A 4 32.97 33.45 -60.92
N THR A 5 32.68 33.32 -59.63
CA THR A 5 33.68 33.06 -58.58
C THR A 5 33.46 31.66 -58.02
N PRO A 6 34.53 30.89 -57.79
CA PRO A 6 34.46 29.43 -57.66
C PRO A 6 33.99 28.96 -56.28
N LEU A 7 33.23 27.85 -56.30
CA LEU A 7 32.82 27.10 -55.12
C LEU A 7 34.05 26.51 -54.42
N ARG A 8 34.29 26.94 -53.17
CA ARG A 8 35.31 26.36 -52.30
C ARG A 8 34.86 24.99 -51.82
N ALA A 9 35.57 23.94 -52.23
CA ALA A 9 35.38 22.57 -51.77
C ALA A 9 35.55 22.49 -50.23
N LYS A 10 34.53 22.00 -49.53
CA LYS A 10 34.65 21.60 -48.12
C LYS A 10 35.20 20.19 -48.08
N THR A 11 36.49 20.08 -47.76
CA THR A 11 37.18 18.82 -47.47
C THR A 11 36.71 18.23 -46.15
N GLY A 12 36.52 16.91 -46.13
CA GLY A 12 36.49 16.09 -44.91
C GLY A 12 35.11 15.78 -44.31
N LEU A 13 34.38 14.83 -44.91
CA LEU A 13 33.36 14.06 -44.20
C LEU A 13 34.03 13.36 -43.00
N LYS A 14 33.69 13.72 -41.77
CA LYS A 14 34.05 12.92 -40.59
C LYS A 14 33.31 11.59 -40.70
N THR A 15 34.05 10.52 -40.99
CA THR A 15 33.53 9.15 -41.00
C THR A 15 32.96 8.81 -39.62
N TYR A 16 31.68 8.45 -39.57
CA TYR A 16 31.02 8.04 -38.34
C TYR A 16 31.58 6.67 -37.91
N LYS A 17 32.25 6.60 -36.76
CA LYS A 17 32.59 5.32 -36.13
C LYS A 17 31.35 4.79 -35.40
N PRO A 18 30.76 3.65 -35.80
CA PRO A 18 29.67 3.07 -35.03
C PRO A 18 30.17 2.64 -33.64
N LEU A 19 29.33 2.87 -32.63
CA LEU A 19 29.56 2.42 -31.26
C LEU A 19 29.74 0.89 -31.24
N GLN A 20 30.90 0.42 -30.80
CA GLN A 20 31.13 -1.00 -30.59
C GLN A 20 30.34 -1.47 -29.37
N ALA A 21 29.51 -2.51 -29.54
CA ALA A 21 28.80 -3.15 -28.44
C ALA A 21 29.82 -3.74 -27.46
N LYS A 22 29.82 -3.26 -26.21
CA LYS A 22 30.62 -3.86 -25.15
C LYS A 22 30.08 -5.26 -24.87
N THR A 23 30.92 -6.26 -25.09
CA THR A 23 30.63 -7.65 -24.77
C THR A 23 30.51 -7.83 -23.26
N GLY A 24 29.47 -8.54 -22.83
CA GLY A 24 29.38 -9.18 -21.51
C GLY A 24 28.59 -8.43 -20.43
N LEU A 25 27.27 -8.30 -20.57
CA LEU A 25 26.41 -8.19 -19.38
C LEU A 25 26.52 -9.50 -18.61
N LYS A 26 27.14 -9.47 -17.41
CA LYS A 26 27.12 -10.63 -16.49
C LYS A 26 25.67 -10.90 -16.11
N SER A 27 25.18 -12.11 -16.41
CA SER A 27 23.79 -12.50 -16.15
C SER A 27 23.53 -12.53 -14.65
N ASN A 28 22.69 -11.62 -14.14
CA ASN A 28 22.21 -11.69 -12.78
C ASN A 28 21.32 -12.93 -12.59
N SER A 29 21.54 -13.70 -11.52
CA SER A 29 20.78 -14.91 -11.18
C SER A 29 19.26 -14.69 -11.13
N SER A 30 18.81 -13.48 -10.80
CA SER A 30 17.41 -13.07 -10.83
C SER A 30 16.78 -13.10 -12.22
N LEU A 31 17.56 -12.84 -13.29
CA LEU A 31 17.10 -12.95 -14.68
C LEU A 31 16.95 -14.42 -15.09
N ARG A 32 17.82 -15.31 -14.60
CA ARG A 32 17.75 -16.75 -14.86
C ARG A 32 16.55 -17.40 -14.17
N ALA A 33 16.21 -16.96 -12.94
CA ALA A 33 14.98 -17.36 -12.25
C ALA A 33 13.72 -16.86 -12.97
N LYS A 34 13.74 -15.65 -13.55
CA LYS A 34 12.65 -15.16 -14.40
C LYS A 34 12.54 -15.92 -15.72
N GLN A 35 13.67 -16.37 -16.28
CA GLN A 35 13.69 -17.17 -17.50
C GLN A 35 13.15 -18.58 -17.26
N SER A 36 13.58 -19.27 -16.21
CA SER A 36 13.07 -20.60 -15.87
C SER A 36 11.56 -20.59 -15.59
N LEU A 37 11.05 -19.53 -14.95
CA LEU A 37 9.61 -19.32 -14.78
C LEU A 37 8.90 -19.16 -16.12
N ARG A 38 9.44 -18.36 -17.06
CA ARG A 38 8.88 -18.21 -18.42
C ARG A 38 8.91 -19.51 -19.22
N ASP A 39 10.01 -20.26 -19.16
CA ASP A 39 10.15 -21.53 -19.87
C ASP A 39 9.16 -22.57 -19.32
N SER A 40 9.00 -22.63 -17.99
CA SER A 40 8.00 -23.48 -17.34
C SER A 40 6.56 -23.10 -17.72
N TYR A 41 6.29 -21.79 -17.88
CA TYR A 41 4.99 -21.30 -18.31
C TYR A 41 4.74 -21.63 -19.79
N ALA A 42 5.72 -21.42 -20.66
CA ALA A 42 5.64 -21.77 -22.08
C ALA A 42 5.45 -23.28 -22.30
N ALA A 43 6.09 -24.12 -21.48
CA ALA A 43 5.90 -25.57 -21.48
C ALA A 43 4.46 -25.95 -21.09
N LYS A 44 3.88 -25.30 -20.06
CA LYS A 44 2.47 -25.50 -19.65
C LYS A 44 1.46 -25.09 -20.73
N ILE A 45 1.75 -24.03 -21.49
CA ILE A 45 0.90 -23.63 -22.61
C ILE A 45 0.97 -24.66 -23.74
N LYS A 46 2.16 -25.19 -24.04
CA LYS A 46 2.37 -26.22 -25.08
C LYS A 46 1.75 -27.58 -24.71
N SER A 47 1.73 -27.95 -23.43
CA SER A 47 1.10 -29.19 -22.95
C SER A 47 -0.44 -29.10 -22.90
N GLY A 48 -1.04 -27.94 -23.19
CA GLY A 48 -2.49 -27.73 -23.09
C GLY A 48 -3.02 -27.73 -21.65
N GLU A 49 -2.12 -27.71 -20.65
CA GLU A 49 -2.44 -27.85 -19.24
C GLU A 49 -2.97 -26.51 -18.68
N LYS A 50 -4.27 -26.27 -18.88
CA LYS A 50 -4.97 -25.13 -18.28
C LYS A 50 -5.23 -25.38 -16.80
N SER A 51 -4.24 -25.22 -15.92
CA SER A 51 -4.55 -25.16 -14.48
C SER A 51 -5.30 -23.85 -14.21
N LYS A 52 -6.61 -23.92 -13.96
CA LYS A 52 -7.38 -22.76 -13.46
C LYS A 52 -6.65 -22.20 -12.24
N PRO A 53 -6.38 -20.87 -12.15
CA PRO A 53 -5.80 -20.31 -10.96
C PRO A 53 -6.69 -20.71 -9.77
N LYS A 54 -6.10 -21.32 -8.75
CA LYS A 54 -6.79 -21.56 -7.48
C LYS A 54 -7.08 -20.18 -6.88
N VAL A 55 -8.23 -19.60 -7.22
CA VAL A 55 -8.78 -18.48 -6.49
C VAL A 55 -9.06 -19.04 -5.10
N SER A 56 -8.24 -18.69 -4.13
CA SER A 56 -8.58 -18.95 -2.74
C SER A 56 -9.92 -18.29 -2.50
N ASN A 57 -10.98 -19.06 -2.32
CA ASN A 57 -12.25 -18.53 -1.84
C ASN A 57 -11.94 -17.96 -0.47
N LYS A 58 -11.73 -16.64 -0.39
CA LYS A 58 -11.55 -15.96 0.88
C LYS A 58 -12.80 -16.28 1.68
N ALA A 59 -12.65 -17.08 2.73
CA ALA A 59 -13.76 -17.50 3.57
C ALA A 59 -14.60 -16.28 3.89
N TYR A 60 -15.90 -16.38 3.62
CA TYR A 60 -16.87 -15.37 4.00
C TYR A 60 -16.69 -15.11 5.50
N LYS A 61 -16.16 -13.93 5.83
CA LYS A 61 -16.08 -13.52 7.23
C LYS A 61 -17.47 -12.99 7.57
N PRO A 62 -18.13 -13.53 8.62
CA PRO A 62 -19.36 -12.91 9.09
C PRO A 62 -19.09 -11.43 9.35
N SER A 63 -20.00 -10.55 8.93
CA SER A 63 -19.89 -9.12 9.25
C SER A 63 -20.15 -8.99 10.75
N TYR A 64 -19.10 -9.12 11.55
CA TYR A 64 -19.17 -8.65 12.93
C TYR A 64 -19.61 -7.19 12.86
N LYS A 65 -20.70 -6.88 13.57
CA LYS A 65 -21.11 -5.49 13.74
C LYS A 65 -19.94 -4.81 14.43
N TYR A 66 -19.27 -3.92 13.71
CA TYR A 66 -18.21 -3.11 14.26
C TYR A 66 -18.72 -2.42 15.53
N PHE A 67 -17.87 -2.32 16.55
CA PHE A 67 -18.12 -1.53 17.76
C PHE A 67 -16.85 -0.76 18.08
N SER A 68 -16.98 0.42 18.66
CA SER A 68 -15.84 1.25 19.08
C SER A 68 -15.87 1.43 20.59
N VAL A 69 -14.70 1.40 21.23
CA VAL A 69 -14.57 1.78 22.66
C VAL A 69 -14.60 3.29 22.87
N PHE A 70 -14.57 4.08 21.79
CA PHE A 70 -14.52 5.54 21.85
C PHE A 70 -15.86 6.20 21.53
N THR A 71 -16.82 5.46 20.97
CA THR A 71 -18.14 5.97 20.59
C THR A 71 -19.12 4.82 20.36
N ASP A 72 -20.37 5.04 20.77
CA ASP A 72 -21.49 4.12 20.47
C ASP A 72 -22.08 4.39 19.07
N ASP A 73 -21.77 5.55 18.48
CA ASP A 73 -22.25 5.95 17.15
C ASP A 73 -21.13 5.86 16.11
N LEU A 74 -21.31 4.96 15.14
CA LEU A 74 -20.41 4.75 14.00
C LEU A 74 -20.79 5.54 12.74
N ASN A 75 -21.81 6.40 12.82
CA ASN A 75 -22.26 7.29 11.76
C ASN A 75 -21.81 8.75 11.96
N THR A 76 -21.22 9.08 13.11
CA THR A 76 -20.67 10.40 13.42
C THR A 76 -19.14 10.36 13.43
N CYS A 77 -18.50 11.30 12.75
CA CYS A 77 -17.05 11.47 12.78
C CYS A 77 -16.59 11.79 14.21
N LEU A 78 -15.75 10.94 14.77
CA LEU A 78 -15.26 11.12 16.14
C LEU A 78 -14.39 12.38 16.32
N ILE A 79 -13.81 12.89 15.22
CA ILE A 79 -12.93 14.05 15.26
C ILE A 79 -13.69 15.35 15.05
N THR A 80 -14.61 15.40 14.07
CA THR A 80 -15.30 16.64 13.68
C THR A 80 -16.74 16.74 14.19
N GLY A 81 -17.36 15.62 14.56
CA GLY A 81 -18.80 15.55 14.85
C GLY A 81 -19.71 15.54 13.61
N ASP A 82 -19.14 15.56 12.40
CA ASP A 82 -19.95 15.47 11.18
C ASP A 82 -20.66 14.12 11.07
N THR A 83 -21.91 14.11 10.66
CA THR A 83 -22.73 12.89 10.61
C THR A 83 -22.97 12.43 9.17
N LYS A 84 -23.20 11.13 8.97
CA LYS A 84 -23.64 10.59 7.67
C LYS A 84 -24.97 11.19 7.25
N GLU A 85 -25.86 11.44 8.20
CA GLU A 85 -27.18 12.04 7.99
C GLU A 85 -27.06 13.46 7.42
N ALA A 86 -26.03 14.21 7.83
CA ALA A 86 -25.67 15.52 7.28
C ALA A 86 -24.90 15.43 5.93
N GLY A 87 -24.73 14.23 5.38
CA GLY A 87 -24.08 13.99 4.09
C GLY A 87 -22.57 13.75 4.16
N ALA A 88 -21.98 13.62 5.36
CA ALA A 88 -20.55 13.37 5.49
C ALA A 88 -20.17 11.94 5.07
N ALA A 89 -19.09 11.81 4.31
CA ALA A 89 -18.53 10.52 3.93
C ALA A 89 -17.73 9.90 5.10
N ILE A 90 -18.43 9.20 6.00
CA ILE A 90 -17.83 8.55 7.17
C ILE A 90 -17.38 7.12 6.85
N GLU A 91 -16.10 6.84 7.10
CA GLU A 91 -15.46 5.54 6.97
C GLU A 91 -14.99 5.01 8.34
N ILE A 92 -14.90 3.68 8.48
CA ILE A 92 -14.34 3.05 9.68
C ILE A 92 -12.82 2.96 9.55
N HIS A 93 -12.11 3.62 10.44
CA HIS A 93 -10.66 3.53 10.58
C HIS A 93 -10.27 2.51 11.64
N HIS A 94 -9.41 1.55 11.28
CA HIS A 94 -8.78 0.64 12.25
C HIS A 94 -7.49 1.28 12.80
N ILE A 95 -7.46 1.64 14.09
CA ILE A 95 -6.31 2.32 14.72
C ILE A 95 -5.03 1.47 14.58
N PHE A 96 -5.18 0.15 14.70
CA PHE A 96 -4.14 -0.81 14.32
C PHE A 96 -4.55 -1.53 13.03
N GLY A 97 -4.01 -1.07 11.90
CA GLY A 97 -4.25 -1.66 10.59
C GLY A 97 -3.38 -2.89 10.27
N ALA A 98 -3.35 -3.25 8.98
CA ALA A 98 -2.56 -4.36 8.42
C ALA A 98 -2.73 -5.68 9.21
N ALA A 99 -1.64 -6.27 9.71
CA ALA A 99 -1.66 -7.51 10.47
C ALA A 99 -2.53 -7.45 11.75
N ASN A 100 -2.71 -6.25 12.32
CA ASN A 100 -3.50 -6.03 13.53
C ASN A 100 -4.94 -5.59 13.28
N LYS A 101 -5.40 -5.59 12.02
CA LYS A 101 -6.79 -5.21 11.67
C LYS A 101 -7.82 -6.02 12.47
N ALA A 102 -7.65 -7.34 12.52
CA ALA A 102 -8.56 -8.22 13.25
C ALA A 102 -8.55 -7.96 14.77
N ASN A 103 -7.40 -7.58 15.32
CA ASN A 103 -7.31 -7.20 16.73
C ASN A 103 -8.06 -5.89 16.98
N SER A 104 -7.94 -4.90 16.09
CA SER A 104 -8.72 -3.65 16.20
C SER A 104 -10.23 -3.92 16.22
N GLU A 105 -10.71 -4.84 15.37
CA GLU A 105 -12.13 -5.23 15.35
C GLU A 105 -12.54 -5.97 16.63
N LYS A 106 -11.68 -6.87 17.13
CA LYS A 106 -11.95 -7.67 18.34
C LYS A 106 -12.06 -6.81 19.60
N TYR A 107 -11.18 -5.82 19.76
CA TYR A 107 -11.11 -4.99 20.97
C TYR A 107 -11.81 -3.64 20.83
N GLY A 108 -12.47 -3.38 19.70
CA GLY A 108 -13.16 -2.12 19.44
C GLY A 108 -12.22 -0.91 19.25
N PHE A 109 -10.97 -1.15 18.85
CA PHE A 109 -10.00 -0.09 18.52
C PHE A 109 -10.18 0.42 17.09
N ILE A 110 -11.41 0.86 16.81
CA ILE A 110 -11.83 1.43 15.54
C ILE A 110 -12.44 2.81 15.79
N MET A 111 -12.43 3.66 14.77
CA MET A 111 -13.01 5.00 14.84
C MET A 111 -13.81 5.32 13.58
N PRO A 112 -15.04 5.82 13.70
CA PRO A 112 -15.72 6.45 12.58
C PRO A 112 -15.10 7.82 12.31
N VAL A 113 -14.63 8.05 11.09
CA VAL A 113 -14.01 9.32 10.69
C VAL A 113 -14.40 9.70 9.27
N ARG A 114 -14.44 11.00 8.98
CA ARG A 114 -14.63 11.50 7.62
C ARG A 114 -13.46 11.08 6.71
N ASN A 115 -13.72 10.87 5.42
CA ASN A 115 -12.74 10.31 4.48
C ASN A 115 -11.41 11.12 4.41
N ASP A 116 -11.47 12.44 4.54
CA ASP A 116 -10.30 13.32 4.60
C ASP A 116 -9.47 13.10 5.86
N TRP A 117 -10.10 12.98 7.03
CA TRP A 117 -9.46 12.57 8.29
C TRP A 117 -9.00 11.11 8.29
N HIS A 118 -9.54 10.28 7.41
CA HIS A 118 -9.08 8.91 7.25
C HIS A 118 -7.76 8.86 6.48
N LYS A 119 -7.76 9.24 5.19
CA LYS A 119 -6.65 8.94 4.27
C LYS A 119 -6.33 10.00 3.22
N LEU A 120 -7.23 10.94 2.92
CA LEU A 120 -7.06 11.82 1.75
C LEU A 120 -6.09 12.98 2.03
N GLU A 121 -6.08 13.50 3.25
CA GLU A 121 -5.35 14.72 3.58
C GLU A 121 -4.08 14.47 4.41
N SER A 122 -3.19 15.44 4.46
CA SER A 122 -1.91 15.34 5.20
C SER A 122 -2.09 15.25 6.73
N TYR A 123 -3.18 15.82 7.26
CA TYR A 123 -3.57 15.72 8.67
C TYR A 123 -4.30 14.42 9.00
N SER A 124 -4.52 13.54 8.02
CA SER A 124 -5.29 12.32 8.20
C SER A 124 -4.56 11.28 9.06
N LEU A 125 -5.32 10.34 9.64
CA LEU A 125 -4.79 9.26 10.49
C LEU A 125 -3.74 8.39 9.80
N HIS A 126 -3.78 8.25 8.48
CA HIS A 126 -2.75 7.52 7.73
C HIS A 126 -1.47 8.32 7.49
N GLN A 127 -1.56 9.66 7.42
CA GLN A 127 -0.44 10.54 7.07
C GLN A 127 0.22 11.16 8.31
N ASP A 128 -0.56 11.66 9.26
CA ASP A 128 -0.06 12.30 10.47
C ASP A 128 0.39 11.26 11.51
N ILE A 129 1.71 11.24 11.77
CA ILE A 129 2.33 10.31 12.70
C ILE A 129 1.93 10.62 14.15
N GLU A 130 1.82 11.89 14.51
CA GLU A 130 1.50 12.33 15.86
C GLU A 130 0.05 11.99 16.20
N LEU A 131 -0.88 12.33 15.31
CA LEU A 131 -2.30 12.00 15.46
C LEU A 131 -2.51 10.48 15.55
N LYS A 132 -1.85 9.71 14.67
CA LYS A 132 -1.88 8.25 14.71
C LYS A 132 -1.38 7.69 16.03
N ASN A 133 -0.25 8.19 16.54
CA ASN A 133 0.32 7.71 17.80
C ASN A 133 -0.50 8.18 19.02
N TYR A 134 -1.14 9.34 18.96
CA TYR A 134 -2.10 9.79 19.96
C TYR A 134 -3.22 8.76 20.15
N TRP A 135 -3.88 8.34 19.07
CA TRP A 135 -4.96 7.35 19.16
C TRP A 135 -4.49 5.96 19.61
N LYS A 136 -3.27 5.56 19.24
CA LYS A 136 -2.68 4.30 19.75
C LYS A 136 -2.46 4.34 21.27
N ARG A 137 -1.98 5.47 21.79
CA ARG A 137 -1.82 5.70 23.23
C ARG A 137 -3.16 5.72 23.97
N LYS A 138 -4.22 6.24 23.34
CA LYS A 138 -5.59 6.12 23.88
C LYS A 138 -6.04 4.66 23.98
N CYS A 139 -5.79 3.82 22.97
CA CYS A 139 -6.08 2.38 23.07
C CYS A 139 -5.28 1.69 24.19
N GLN A 140 -4.01 2.06 24.38
CA GLN A 140 -3.18 1.52 25.44
C GLN A 140 -3.68 1.91 26.83
N THR A 141 -4.15 3.16 26.99
CA THR A 141 -4.77 3.63 28.22
C THR A 141 -6.03 2.83 28.52
N TYR A 142 -6.94 2.72 27.55
CA TYR A 142 -8.15 1.91 27.67
C TYR A 142 -7.84 0.44 28.01
N TRP A 143 -6.80 -0.14 27.39
CA TRP A 143 -6.40 -1.51 27.66
C TRP A 143 -6.01 -1.73 29.12
N LEU A 144 -5.19 -0.83 29.67
CA LEU A 144 -4.76 -0.92 31.07
C LEU A 144 -5.91 -0.76 32.06
N GLU A 145 -6.89 0.08 31.72
CA GLU A 145 -8.03 0.37 32.58
C GLU A 145 -9.11 -0.73 32.52
N ASN A 146 -9.26 -1.43 31.39
CA ASN A 146 -10.45 -2.25 31.12
C ASN A 146 -10.18 -3.69 30.68
N ILE A 147 -8.96 -4.02 30.22
CA ILE A 147 -8.69 -5.30 29.54
C ILE A 147 -7.61 -6.09 30.26
N GLY A 148 -6.43 -5.52 30.49
CA GLY A 148 -5.30 -6.29 30.97
C GLY A 148 -4.00 -5.49 31.09
N THR A 149 -2.87 -6.18 31.14
CA THR A 149 -1.57 -5.55 31.43
C THR A 149 -0.84 -5.08 30.16
N LYS A 150 0.22 -4.28 30.34
CA LYS A 150 1.09 -3.83 29.24
C LYS A 150 1.72 -5.00 28.47
N GLU A 151 2.10 -6.06 29.17
CA GLU A 151 2.73 -7.25 28.60
C GLU A 151 1.75 -7.99 27.69
N GLU A 152 0.49 -8.10 28.10
CA GLU A 152 -0.58 -8.69 27.28
C GLU A 152 -0.88 -7.84 26.05
N PHE A 153 -0.89 -6.51 26.18
CA PHE A 153 -1.02 -5.62 25.05
C PHE A 153 0.09 -5.84 24.03
N ILE A 154 1.35 -5.89 24.49
CA ILE A 154 2.51 -6.15 23.62
C ILE A 154 2.40 -7.53 22.97
N LYS A 155 1.93 -8.56 23.68
CA LYS A 155 1.69 -9.89 23.12
C LYS A 155 0.65 -9.89 21.99
N VAL A 156 -0.37 -9.05 22.08
CA VAL A 156 -1.44 -8.94 21.08
C VAL A 156 -1.06 -8.04 19.90
N PHE A 157 -0.50 -6.86 20.16
CA PHE A 157 -0.25 -5.83 19.14
C PHE A 157 1.21 -5.73 18.68
N GLY A 158 2.12 -6.43 19.36
CA GLY A 158 3.53 -6.57 19.01
C GLY A 158 4.46 -5.50 19.58
N LYS A 159 3.93 -4.35 20.06
CA LYS A 159 4.73 -3.30 20.69
C LYS A 159 3.89 -2.33 21.53
N TRP A 160 4.59 -1.46 22.25
CA TRP A 160 4.04 -0.32 22.98
C TRP A 160 4.35 0.97 22.21
N TRP A 161 3.36 1.85 22.05
CA TRP A 161 3.47 3.21 21.51
C TRP A 161 3.50 4.28 22.61
#